data_AF-A0A5S4VXT6-F1
#
_entry.id   AF-A0A5S4VXT6-F1
#
_cell.length_a   1.000
_cell.length_b   1.000
_cell.length_c   1.000
_cell.angle_alpha   90.00
_cell.angle_beta   90.00
_cell.angle_gamma   90.00
#
_symmetry.space_group_name_H-M   'P 1'
#
loop_
_entity.id
_entity.type
_entity.pdbx_description
1 polymer ?
#
loop_
_entity_poly.entity_id
_entity_poly.type
_entity_poly.pdbx_seq_one_letter_code
_entity_poly.pdbx_strand_id
1 'polypeptide(L)'
;MLKATNEEIEAVREYFEWQAPDLEVTFMQKVYSEAVVNTRHDVWDIHTNKDRWWVITGGTNLYSQEQFPNMDLALTFHIGLIIRIPRTEEQQKDDLHILPFGPVFERMEKAGDAVTQAQSLSDYQAVGVRCRETLLELIGVAQDSVIWTEQPPQRANFRAWTEVICNGLLPGDTNKERRGVLKGALESAWTFSNWLTHSKSATWTDADMAHSLTQHARALADQ
;
A
#
# COMPACT_ATOMS: atom_id res chain seq x y z
N MET A 1 8.14 -25.82 5.88
CA MET A 1 6.86 -25.86 5.14
C MET A 1 6.03 -24.66 5.54
N LEU A 2 5.57 -23.86 4.58
CA LEU A 2 4.77 -22.67 4.85
C LEU A 2 3.34 -23.09 5.16
N LYS A 3 2.72 -22.46 6.16
CA LYS A 3 1.30 -22.62 6.43
C LYS A 3 0.52 -21.81 5.39
N ALA A 4 -0.56 -22.38 4.88
CA ALA A 4 -1.52 -21.71 4.02
C ALA A 4 -2.90 -21.76 4.65
N THR A 5 -3.72 -20.75 4.39
CA THR A 5 -5.13 -20.73 4.83
C THR A 5 -5.99 -21.60 3.90
N ASN A 6 -7.17 -22.00 4.37
CA ASN A 6 -8.11 -22.75 3.52
C ASN A 6 -8.56 -21.93 2.31
N GLU A 7 -8.71 -20.61 2.45
CA GLU A 7 -9.06 -19.70 1.35
C GLU A 7 -7.96 -19.67 0.29
N GLU A 8 -6.69 -19.57 0.70
CA GLU A 8 -5.56 -19.61 -0.24
C GLU A 8 -5.46 -20.96 -0.96
N ILE A 9 -5.71 -22.06 -0.26
CA ILE A 9 -5.75 -23.41 -0.84
C ILE A 9 -6.85 -23.48 -1.89
N GLU A 10 -8.07 -23.03 -1.56
CA GLU A 10 -9.21 -23.13 -2.46
C GLU A 10 -9.02 -22.26 -3.70
N ALA A 11 -8.57 -21.03 -3.54
CA ALA A 11 -8.33 -20.13 -4.67
C ALA A 11 -7.30 -20.70 -5.69
N VAL A 12 -6.25 -21.34 -5.19
CA VAL A 12 -5.23 -21.97 -6.05
C VAL A 12 -5.77 -23.24 -6.70
N ARG A 13 -6.56 -24.03 -5.98
CA ARG A 13 -7.24 -25.22 -6.51
C ARG A 13 -8.20 -24.85 -7.63
N GLU A 14 -9.11 -23.92 -7.39
CA GLU A 14 -10.09 -23.45 -8.37
C GLU A 14 -9.40 -22.93 -9.63
N TYR A 15 -8.33 -22.14 -9.47
CA TYR A 15 -7.56 -21.65 -10.60
C TYR A 15 -6.90 -22.80 -11.39
N PHE A 16 -6.28 -23.76 -10.69
CA PHE A 16 -5.61 -24.88 -11.34
C PHE A 16 -6.61 -25.75 -12.12
N GLU A 17 -7.73 -26.11 -11.49
CA GLU A 17 -8.79 -26.92 -12.10
C GLU A 17 -9.46 -26.19 -13.28
N TRP A 18 -9.55 -24.86 -13.23
CA TRP A 18 -10.02 -24.06 -14.36
C TRP A 18 -9.07 -24.10 -15.56
N GLN A 19 -7.76 -24.01 -15.32
CA GLN A 19 -6.75 -23.99 -16.40
C GLN A 19 -6.40 -25.39 -16.93
N ALA A 20 -6.50 -26.42 -16.10
CA ALA A 20 -6.17 -27.80 -16.42
C ALA A 20 -7.31 -28.76 -16.00
N PRO A 21 -8.50 -28.66 -16.63
CA PRO A 21 -9.70 -29.41 -16.22
C PRO A 21 -9.60 -30.92 -16.42
N ASP A 22 -8.58 -31.42 -17.13
CA ASP A 22 -8.33 -32.84 -17.36
C ASP A 22 -7.34 -33.45 -16.35
N LEU A 23 -6.83 -32.66 -15.41
CA LEU A 23 -5.90 -33.06 -14.36
C LEU A 23 -6.58 -33.03 -13.00
N GLU A 24 -6.36 -34.08 -12.21
CA GLU A 24 -6.90 -34.17 -10.85
C GLU A 24 -5.79 -33.88 -9.84
N VAL A 25 -5.99 -32.89 -8.97
CA VAL A 25 -5.02 -32.51 -7.93
C VAL A 25 -5.01 -33.55 -6.80
N THR A 26 -3.91 -34.29 -6.67
CA THR A 26 -3.71 -35.30 -5.63
C THR A 26 -2.98 -34.74 -4.41
N PHE A 27 -2.15 -33.72 -4.60
CA PHE A 27 -1.40 -33.04 -3.56
C PHE A 27 -1.18 -31.58 -3.92
N MET A 28 -1.21 -30.70 -2.91
CA MET A 28 -0.91 -29.29 -3.08
C MET A 28 -0.27 -28.71 -1.82
N GLN A 29 0.81 -27.95 -1.99
CA GLN A 29 1.51 -27.32 -0.88
C GLN A 29 2.15 -25.99 -1.26
N LYS A 30 1.97 -24.96 -0.44
CA LYS A 30 2.75 -23.72 -0.50
C LYS A 30 4.18 -23.99 -0.05
N VAL A 31 5.14 -23.83 -0.96
CA VAL A 31 6.56 -24.12 -0.72
C VAL A 31 7.39 -22.86 -0.52
N TYR A 32 6.99 -21.73 -1.12
CA TYR A 32 7.72 -20.46 -1.03
C TYR A 32 6.79 -19.26 -1.11
N SER A 33 7.27 -18.10 -0.66
CA SER A 33 6.55 -16.83 -0.68
C SER A 33 7.55 -15.68 -0.71
N GLU A 34 7.35 -14.73 -1.63
CA GLU A 34 8.19 -13.54 -1.76
C GLU A 34 7.35 -12.32 -2.16
N ALA A 35 7.74 -11.14 -1.69
CA ALA A 35 7.13 -9.88 -2.12
C ALA A 35 8.08 -9.11 -3.05
N VAL A 36 7.61 -8.80 -4.26
CA VAL A 36 8.38 -8.10 -5.30
C VAL A 36 7.48 -7.03 -5.93
N VAL A 37 7.96 -5.78 -5.96
CA VAL A 37 7.25 -4.61 -6.55
C VAL A 37 5.78 -4.54 -6.11
N ASN A 38 5.57 -4.50 -4.79
CA ASN A 38 4.26 -4.42 -4.12
C ASN A 38 3.32 -5.63 -4.30
N THR A 39 3.71 -6.67 -5.02
CA THR A 39 2.91 -7.88 -5.16
C THR A 39 3.57 -9.05 -4.42
N ARG A 40 2.76 -9.77 -3.63
CA ARG A 40 3.18 -11.03 -3.01
C ARG A 40 2.95 -12.18 -3.98
N HIS A 41 3.99 -12.97 -4.20
CA HIS A 41 4.00 -14.17 -5.03
C HIS A 41 4.18 -15.37 -4.12
N ASP A 42 3.16 -16.22 -4.04
CA ASP A 42 3.23 -17.50 -3.36
C ASP A 42 3.43 -18.61 -4.38
N VAL A 43 4.38 -19.51 -4.12
CA VAL A 43 4.68 -20.65 -4.98
C VAL A 43 4.13 -21.93 -4.37
N TRP A 44 3.38 -22.66 -5.18
CA TRP A 44 2.69 -23.89 -4.81
C TRP A 44 3.23 -25.06 -5.64
N ASP A 45 3.63 -26.13 -4.96
CA ASP A 45 3.92 -27.43 -5.57
C ASP A 45 2.61 -28.21 -5.68
N ILE A 46 2.18 -28.50 -6.90
CA ILE A 46 0.95 -29.24 -7.19
C ILE A 46 1.33 -30.56 -7.86
N HIS A 47 0.84 -31.66 -7.30
CA HIS A 47 0.95 -32.98 -7.94
C HIS A 47 -0.43 -33.39 -8.43
N THR A 48 -0.48 -33.91 -9.64
CA THR A 48 -1.71 -34.40 -10.26
C THR A 48 -1.69 -35.91 -10.37
N ASN A 49 -2.72 -36.48 -10.99
CA ASN A 49 -2.75 -37.87 -11.41
C ASN A 49 -1.78 -38.20 -12.55
N LYS A 50 -1.20 -37.22 -13.25
CA LYS A 50 -0.31 -37.44 -14.42
C LYS A 50 1.09 -36.85 -14.22
N ASP A 51 1.19 -35.67 -13.64
CA ASP A 51 2.37 -34.81 -13.70
C ASP A 51 2.44 -33.83 -12.49
N ARG A 52 3.40 -32.89 -12.54
CA ARG A 52 3.68 -31.94 -11.46
C ARG A 52 3.83 -30.53 -12.00
N TRP A 53 3.35 -29.56 -11.21
CA TRP A 53 3.27 -28.16 -11.59
C TRP A 53 3.72 -27.24 -10.47
N TRP A 54 4.26 -26.09 -10.85
CA TRP A 54 4.32 -24.91 -10.00
C TRP A 54 3.11 -24.03 -10.31
N VAL A 55 2.39 -23.60 -9.28
CA VAL A 55 1.46 -22.48 -9.40
C VAL A 55 2.02 -21.30 -8.64
N ILE A 56 2.13 -20.15 -9.29
CA ILE A 56 2.71 -18.93 -8.71
C ILE A 56 1.64 -17.85 -8.73
N THR A 57 1.29 -17.29 -7.56
CA THR A 57 0.31 -16.19 -7.41
C THR A 57 0.94 -14.82 -7.65
N GLY A 58 0.13 -13.74 -7.66
CA GLY A 58 0.60 -12.40 -8.00
C GLY A 58 0.52 -12.10 -9.51
N GLY A 59 -0.54 -12.58 -10.15
CA GLY A 59 -0.64 -12.77 -11.60
C GLY A 59 -0.77 -14.25 -11.94
N THR A 60 -1.65 -14.95 -11.22
CA THR A 60 -1.64 -16.41 -11.07
C THR A 60 -1.45 -17.14 -12.39
N ASN A 61 -0.48 -18.05 -12.44
CA ASN A 61 -0.19 -18.89 -13.61
C ASN A 61 0.45 -20.23 -13.21
N LEU A 62 0.40 -21.20 -14.12
CA LEU A 62 0.93 -22.56 -13.94
C LEU A 62 2.15 -22.83 -14.83
N TYR A 63 3.10 -23.59 -14.28
CA TYR A 63 4.36 -23.93 -14.92
C TYR A 63 4.64 -25.42 -14.73
N SER A 64 4.75 -26.17 -15.82
CA SER A 64 5.08 -27.60 -15.76
C SER A 64 6.47 -27.80 -15.16
N GLN A 65 6.61 -28.71 -14.21
CA GLN A 65 7.92 -29.05 -13.64
C GLN A 65 8.83 -29.77 -14.65
N GLU A 66 8.27 -30.32 -15.74
CA GLU A 66 9.08 -30.86 -16.84
C GLU A 66 9.85 -29.74 -17.57
N GLN A 67 9.19 -28.60 -17.79
CA GLN A 67 9.81 -27.44 -18.44
C GLN A 67 10.57 -26.55 -17.46
N PHE A 68 10.09 -26.48 -16.21
CA PHE A 68 10.66 -25.69 -15.13
C PHE A 68 11.05 -26.61 -13.96
N PRO A 69 12.16 -27.36 -14.06
CA PRO A 69 12.55 -28.36 -13.06
C PRO A 69 12.96 -27.75 -11.71
N ASN A 70 13.18 -26.43 -11.65
CA ASN A 70 13.48 -25.68 -10.44
C ASN A 70 12.41 -24.60 -10.20
N MET A 71 11.95 -24.50 -8.96
CA MET A 71 11.11 -23.43 -8.44
C MET A 71 11.69 -22.04 -8.74
N ASP A 72 12.98 -21.81 -8.49
CA ASP A 72 13.60 -20.48 -8.68
C ASP A 72 13.57 -20.05 -10.15
N LEU A 73 13.69 -21.02 -11.07
CA LEU A 73 13.59 -20.77 -12.50
C LEU A 73 12.17 -20.38 -12.90
N ALA A 74 11.16 -21.10 -12.37
CA ALA A 74 9.76 -20.79 -12.59
C ALA A 74 9.41 -19.39 -12.04
N LEU A 75 9.86 -19.08 -10.81
CA LEU A 75 9.58 -17.80 -10.16
C LEU A 75 10.25 -16.63 -10.86
N THR A 76 11.54 -16.75 -11.21
CA THR A 76 12.26 -15.69 -11.95
C THR A 76 11.59 -15.41 -13.29
N PHE A 77 11.21 -16.47 -14.01
CA PHE A 77 10.50 -16.33 -15.28
C PHE A 77 9.12 -15.68 -15.10
N HIS A 78 8.35 -16.12 -14.10
CA HIS A 78 7.04 -15.56 -13.76
C HIS A 78 7.14 -14.05 -13.47
N ILE A 79 8.02 -13.65 -12.55
CA ILE A 79 8.23 -12.24 -12.20
C ILE A 79 8.61 -11.43 -13.45
N GLY A 80 9.53 -11.96 -14.26
CA GLY A 80 9.95 -11.32 -15.50
C GLY A 80 8.81 -11.13 -16.52
N LEU A 81 7.84 -12.05 -16.56
CA LEU A 81 6.63 -11.91 -17.37
C LEU A 81 5.67 -10.88 -16.79
N ILE A 82 5.33 -11.01 -15.49
CA ILE A 82 4.35 -10.14 -14.83
C ILE A 82 4.76 -8.67 -14.87
N ILE A 83 6.05 -8.36 -14.73
CA ILE A 83 6.56 -6.98 -14.83
C ILE A 83 6.37 -6.39 -16.24
N ARG A 84 6.32 -7.23 -17.28
CA ARG A 84 6.21 -6.78 -18.68
C ARG A 84 4.77 -6.71 -19.19
N ILE A 85 3.83 -7.39 -18.55
CA ILE A 85 2.43 -7.30 -18.92
C ILE A 85 1.97 -5.87 -18.61
N PRO A 86 1.57 -5.07 -19.61
CA PRO A 86 1.00 -3.76 -19.36
C PRO A 86 -0.28 -3.98 -18.56
N ARG A 87 -0.23 -3.60 -17.28
CA ARG A 87 -1.37 -3.68 -16.37
C ARG A 87 -2.50 -2.86 -16.98
N THR A 88 -3.68 -3.45 -17.12
CA THR A 88 -4.90 -2.73 -17.54
C THR A 88 -5.19 -1.59 -16.58
N GLU A 89 -5.95 -0.56 -16.98
CA GLU A 89 -6.36 0.51 -16.06
C GLU A 89 -7.02 -0.04 -14.79
N GLU A 90 -7.69 -1.19 -14.84
CA GLU A 90 -8.26 -1.89 -13.68
C GLU A 90 -7.19 -2.52 -12.77
N GLN A 91 -6.13 -3.13 -13.32
CA GLN A 91 -5.01 -3.67 -12.53
C GLN A 91 -4.07 -2.57 -12.00
N GLN A 92 -3.93 -1.45 -12.72
CA GLN A 92 -3.27 -0.25 -12.19
C GLN A 92 -4.10 0.43 -11.10
N LYS A 93 -5.43 0.32 -11.14
CA LYS A 93 -6.33 0.78 -10.07
C LYS A 93 -6.23 -0.07 -8.80
N ASP A 94 -5.86 -1.34 -8.90
CA ASP A 94 -5.53 -2.17 -7.73
C ASP A 94 -4.18 -1.79 -7.10
N ASP A 95 -3.24 -1.20 -7.86
CA ASP A 95 -1.98 -0.61 -7.32
C ASP A 95 -2.12 0.86 -6.90
N LEU A 96 -3.10 1.57 -7.45
CA LEU A 96 -3.43 2.97 -7.20
C LEU A 96 -4.87 3.04 -6.74
N HIS A 97 -5.07 2.78 -5.45
CA HIS A 97 -6.34 3.02 -4.78
C HIS A 97 -6.88 4.41 -5.18
N ILE A 98 -8.14 4.38 -5.61
CA ILE A 98 -8.84 5.39 -6.44
C ILE A 98 -8.99 6.71 -5.67
N LEU A 99 -7.92 7.49 -5.62
CA LEU A 99 -7.85 8.88 -5.15
C LEU A 99 -6.68 9.54 -5.89
N PRO A 100 -6.86 10.74 -6.50
CA PRO A 100 -5.79 11.42 -7.24
C PRO A 100 -4.76 12.03 -6.27
N PHE A 101 -4.03 11.19 -5.52
CA PHE A 101 -3.01 11.61 -4.56
C PHE A 101 -1.69 12.00 -5.22
N GLY A 102 -1.55 11.89 -6.55
CA GLY A 102 -0.35 12.31 -7.28
C GLY A 102 0.15 13.71 -6.88
N PRO A 103 -0.70 14.75 -6.87
CA PRO A 103 -0.33 16.09 -6.39
C PRO A 103 0.09 16.12 -4.92
N VAL A 104 -0.50 15.28 -4.06
CA VAL A 104 -0.12 15.17 -2.64
C VAL A 104 1.30 14.61 -2.51
N PHE A 105 1.62 13.56 -3.25
CA PHE A 105 2.96 12.96 -3.26
C PHE A 105 4.01 13.92 -3.81
N GLU A 106 3.69 14.68 -4.86
CA GLU A 106 4.57 15.72 -5.37
C GLU A 106 4.84 16.81 -4.31
N ARG A 107 3.82 17.21 -3.53
CA ARG A 107 4.01 18.16 -2.42
C ARG A 107 4.83 17.55 -1.28
N MET A 108 4.66 16.26 -0.98
CA MET A 108 5.48 15.54 0.00
C MET A 108 6.96 15.51 -0.40
N GLU A 109 7.26 15.30 -1.68
CA GLU A 109 8.62 15.34 -2.23
C GLU A 109 9.22 16.75 -2.13
N LYS A 110 8.47 17.77 -2.57
CA LYS A 110 8.89 19.19 -2.45
C LYS A 110 9.12 19.63 -1.00
N ALA A 111 8.41 19.05 -0.04
CA ALA A 111 8.66 19.30 1.38
C ALA A 111 10.01 18.69 1.82
N GLY A 112 10.40 17.54 1.28
CA GLY A 112 11.70 16.91 1.54
C GLY A 112 12.87 17.67 0.91
N ASP A 113 12.68 18.19 -0.31
CA ASP A 113 13.66 19.11 -0.92
C ASP A 113 13.87 20.35 -0.05
N ALA A 114 12.79 20.89 0.52
CA ALA A 114 12.86 22.04 1.42
C ALA A 114 13.60 21.71 2.73
N VAL A 115 13.43 20.51 3.31
CA VAL A 115 14.24 20.06 4.46
C VAL A 115 15.72 20.03 4.11
N THR A 116 16.07 19.47 2.94
CA THR A 116 17.46 19.35 2.49
C THR A 116 18.14 20.71 2.32
N GLN A 117 17.38 21.73 1.94
CA GLN A 117 17.88 23.09 1.69
C GLN A 117 17.79 24.02 2.91
N ALA A 118 17.08 23.62 3.98
CA ALA A 118 16.81 24.48 5.13
C ALA A 118 18.07 24.71 5.97
N GLN A 119 18.40 25.98 6.23
CA GLN A 119 19.58 26.37 7.01
C GLN A 119 19.25 27.33 8.16
N SER A 120 18.02 27.82 8.22
CA SER A 120 17.60 28.83 9.17
C SER A 120 16.25 28.50 9.82
N LEU A 121 15.97 29.17 10.94
CA LEU A 121 14.70 29.04 11.66
C LEU A 121 13.48 29.29 10.74
N SER A 122 13.56 30.30 9.88
CA SER A 122 12.49 30.59 8.92
C SER A 122 12.28 29.47 7.91
N ASP A 123 13.35 28.77 7.52
CA ASP A 123 13.26 27.64 6.60
C ASP A 123 12.59 26.44 7.28
N TYR A 124 12.93 26.17 8.55
CA TYR A 124 12.29 25.09 9.33
C TYR A 124 10.80 25.37 9.53
N GLN A 125 10.42 26.60 9.84
CA GLN A 125 9.02 27.01 9.91
C GLN A 125 8.30 26.83 8.57
N ALA A 126 8.97 27.17 7.46
CA ALA A 126 8.43 26.99 6.11
C ALA A 126 8.23 25.52 5.75
N VAL A 127 9.11 24.61 6.19
CA VAL A 127 8.88 23.15 6.10
C VAL A 127 7.60 22.77 6.85
N GLY A 128 7.41 23.26 8.08
CA GLY A 128 6.17 23.04 8.83
C GLY A 128 4.91 23.48 8.09
N VAL A 129 4.96 24.63 7.39
CA VAL A 129 3.85 25.13 6.56
C VAL A 129 3.59 24.18 5.40
N ARG A 130 4.64 23.76 4.69
CA ARG A 130 4.52 22.81 3.56
C ARG A 130 3.92 21.47 4.01
N CYS A 131 4.38 20.92 5.14
CA CYS A 131 3.83 19.68 5.69
C CYS A 131 2.34 19.83 6.04
N ARG A 132 1.96 20.92 6.71
CA ARG A 132 0.56 21.21 7.05
C ARG A 132 -0.32 21.34 5.80
N GLU A 133 0.15 22.05 4.78
CA GLU A 133 -0.59 22.20 3.52
C GLU A 133 -0.74 20.86 2.79
N THR A 134 0.30 20.05 2.77
CA THR A 134 0.25 18.70 2.17
C THR A 134 -0.75 17.79 2.87
N LEU A 135 -0.85 17.87 4.21
CA LEU A 135 -1.87 17.15 4.99
C LEU A 135 -3.30 17.64 4.69
N LEU A 136 -3.47 18.95 4.45
CA LEU A 136 -4.77 19.50 4.03
C LEU A 136 -5.14 19.06 2.61
N GLU A 137 -4.18 19.01 1.70
CA GLU A 137 -4.38 18.49 0.34
C GLU A 137 -4.77 17.00 0.38
N LEU A 138 -4.10 16.21 1.22
CA LEU A 138 -4.41 14.79 1.42
C LEU A 138 -5.88 14.57 1.80
N ILE A 139 -6.36 15.26 2.85
CA ILE A 139 -7.77 15.14 3.23
C ILE A 139 -8.68 15.76 2.18
N GLY A 140 -8.25 16.78 1.44
CA GLY A 140 -9.05 17.41 0.38
C GLY A 140 -9.33 16.43 -0.77
N VAL A 141 -8.29 15.74 -1.23
CA VAL A 141 -8.40 14.66 -2.21
C VAL A 141 -9.32 13.55 -1.71
N ALA A 142 -9.18 13.15 -0.45
CA ALA A 142 -10.03 12.12 0.15
C ALA A 142 -11.48 12.60 0.36
N GLN A 143 -11.72 13.89 0.67
CA GLN A 143 -13.06 14.46 0.83
C GLN A 143 -13.84 14.45 -0.48
N ASP A 144 -13.18 14.76 -1.59
CA ASP A 144 -13.83 14.99 -2.87
C ASP A 144 -14.12 13.71 -3.65
N SER A 145 -13.69 12.56 -3.15
CA SER A 145 -13.82 11.28 -3.84
C SER A 145 -15.11 10.53 -3.55
N VAL A 146 -15.64 10.65 -2.34
CA VAL A 146 -16.81 9.90 -1.87
C VAL A 146 -17.58 10.75 -0.87
N ILE A 147 -18.89 10.53 -0.78
CA ILE A 147 -19.72 11.11 0.27
C ILE A 147 -19.52 10.28 1.56
N TRP A 148 -18.78 10.82 2.52
CA TRP A 148 -18.44 10.12 3.76
C TRP A 148 -19.50 10.20 4.86
N THR A 149 -20.26 11.28 4.90
CA THR A 149 -21.24 11.56 5.96
C THR A 149 -22.27 12.59 5.47
N GLU A 150 -23.50 12.50 5.99
CA GLU A 150 -24.57 13.48 5.74
C GLU A 150 -24.29 14.84 6.42
N GLN A 151 -23.45 14.85 7.46
CA GLN A 151 -23.07 16.05 8.20
C GLN A 151 -21.54 16.26 8.15
N PRO A 152 -21.00 16.72 7.00
CA PRO A 152 -19.57 16.89 6.84
C PRO A 152 -18.99 17.96 7.79
N PRO A 153 -17.84 17.73 8.42
CA PRO A 153 -17.10 18.77 9.14
C PRO A 153 -16.68 19.93 8.22
N GLN A 154 -16.23 21.04 8.80
CA GLN A 154 -15.58 22.12 8.04
C GLN A 154 -14.42 21.55 7.22
N ARG A 155 -14.29 21.91 5.93
CA ARG A 155 -13.30 21.31 5.00
C ARG A 155 -11.86 21.33 5.54
N ALA A 156 -11.45 22.43 6.17
CA ALA A 156 -10.11 22.58 6.74
C ALA A 156 -9.92 21.93 8.13
N ASN A 157 -10.96 21.33 8.71
CA ASN A 157 -10.88 20.66 10.01
C ASN A 157 -10.23 19.28 9.86
N PHE A 158 -8.90 19.29 9.78
CA PHE A 158 -8.11 18.08 9.53
C PHE A 158 -8.41 16.94 10.50
N ARG A 159 -8.49 17.22 11.81
CA ARG A 159 -8.71 16.19 12.83
C ARG A 159 -10.07 15.51 12.69
N ALA A 160 -11.13 16.30 12.48
CA ALA A 160 -12.46 15.76 12.28
C ALA A 160 -12.56 14.93 11.00
N TRP A 161 -11.90 15.38 9.92
CA TRP A 161 -11.87 14.63 8.67
C TRP A 161 -11.06 13.34 8.74
N THR A 162 -9.91 13.34 9.43
CA THR A 162 -9.14 12.12 9.70
C THR A 162 -9.97 11.08 10.44
N GLU A 163 -10.79 11.48 11.42
CA GLU A 163 -11.71 10.56 12.08
C GLU A 163 -12.72 9.96 11.11
N VAL A 164 -13.39 10.79 10.30
CA VAL A 164 -14.41 10.36 9.34
C VAL A 164 -13.82 9.42 8.28
N ILE A 165 -12.73 9.83 7.63
CA ILE A 165 -12.10 9.09 6.53
C ILE A 165 -11.54 7.76 7.02
N CYS A 166 -10.76 7.76 8.11
CA CYS A 166 -10.17 6.51 8.62
C CYS A 166 -11.23 5.52 9.13
N ASN A 167 -12.36 5.99 9.66
CA ASN A 167 -13.48 5.10 10.02
C ASN A 167 -14.18 4.51 8.80
N GLY A 168 -14.31 5.29 7.72
CA GLY A 168 -14.93 4.83 6.47
C GLY A 168 -14.05 3.88 5.67
N LEU A 169 -12.75 4.14 5.57
CA LEU A 169 -11.79 3.27 4.86
C LEU A 169 -11.56 1.94 5.58
N LEU A 170 -11.52 1.97 6.90
CA LEU A 170 -11.18 0.82 7.72
C LEU A 170 -12.32 0.47 8.68
N PRO A 171 -13.49 0.00 8.19
CA PRO A 171 -14.61 -0.31 9.04
C PRO A 171 -14.38 -1.60 9.84
N GLY A 172 -15.17 -1.79 10.90
CA GLY A 172 -15.18 -3.00 11.71
C GLY A 172 -14.06 -3.13 12.75
N ASP A 173 -14.20 -4.14 13.60
CA ASP A 173 -13.30 -4.41 14.73
C ASP A 173 -11.97 -5.05 14.31
N THR A 174 -11.97 -5.84 13.23
CA THR A 174 -10.76 -6.46 12.66
C THR A 174 -9.73 -5.42 12.22
N ASN A 175 -10.17 -4.21 11.88
CA ASN A 175 -9.31 -3.10 11.47
C ASN A 175 -8.97 -2.12 12.61
N LYS A 176 -9.38 -2.38 13.85
CA LYS A 176 -9.21 -1.45 14.98
C LYS A 176 -7.77 -0.97 15.15
N GLU A 177 -6.81 -1.89 15.12
CA GLU A 177 -5.40 -1.56 15.31
C GLU A 177 -4.84 -0.77 14.13
N ARG A 178 -5.11 -1.20 12.89
CA ARG A 178 -4.71 -0.48 11.66
C ARG A 178 -5.23 0.95 11.65
N ARG A 179 -6.52 1.11 11.97
CA ARG A 179 -7.21 2.40 12.06
C ARG A 179 -6.63 3.28 13.17
N GLY A 180 -6.32 2.70 14.32
CA GLY A 180 -5.71 3.41 15.44
C GLY A 180 -4.32 3.96 15.10
N VAL A 181 -3.46 3.15 14.48
CA VAL A 181 -2.13 3.56 14.03
C VAL A 181 -2.23 4.69 13.00
N LEU A 182 -3.10 4.55 11.99
CA LEU A 182 -3.25 5.56 10.94
C LEU A 182 -3.72 6.91 11.49
N LYS A 183 -4.74 6.90 12.36
CA LYS A 183 -5.22 8.13 13.04
C LYS A 183 -4.12 8.76 13.90
N GLY A 184 -3.41 7.95 14.69
CA GLY A 184 -2.34 8.43 15.56
C GLY A 184 -1.18 9.06 14.78
N ALA A 185 -0.81 8.49 13.64
CA ALA A 185 0.23 9.03 12.76
C ALA A 185 -0.19 10.38 12.15
N LEU A 186 -1.40 10.46 11.58
CA LEU A 186 -1.94 11.69 10.99
C LEU A 186 -2.09 12.81 12.03
N GLU A 187 -2.58 12.48 13.22
CA GLU A 187 -2.73 13.42 14.34
C GLU A 187 -1.37 13.95 14.82
N SER A 188 -0.36 13.07 14.92
CA SER A 188 1.01 13.46 15.28
C SER A 188 1.62 14.36 14.21
N ALA A 189 1.50 14.00 12.94
CA ALA A 189 1.99 14.80 11.81
C ALA A 189 1.35 16.20 11.79
N TRP A 190 0.03 16.28 11.98
CA TRP A 190 -0.70 17.54 12.04
C TRP A 190 -0.28 18.42 13.21
N THR A 191 -0.21 17.84 14.41
CA THR A 191 0.15 18.56 15.64
C THR A 191 1.57 19.09 15.56
N PHE A 192 2.51 18.24 15.14
CA PHE A 192 3.91 18.57 15.08
C PHE A 192 4.21 19.61 13.99
N SER A 193 3.60 19.48 12.80
CA SER A 193 3.75 20.46 11.73
C SER A 193 3.22 21.84 12.13
N ASN A 194 2.06 21.90 12.81
CA ASN A 194 1.51 23.16 13.32
C ASN A 194 2.41 23.81 14.36
N TRP A 195 2.94 23.04 15.32
CA TRP A 195 3.91 23.56 16.28
C TRP A 195 5.14 24.14 15.57
N LEU A 196 5.67 23.41 14.59
CA LEU A 196 6.86 23.82 13.85
C LEU A 196 6.66 25.19 13.16
N THR A 197 5.48 25.47 12.62
CA THR A 197 5.18 26.78 11.98
C THR A 197 5.30 27.98 12.91
N HIS A 198 5.24 27.77 14.23
CA HIS A 198 5.25 28.84 15.24
C HIS A 198 6.44 28.77 16.19
N SER A 199 7.24 27.71 16.11
CA SER A 199 8.38 27.50 16.99
C SER A 199 9.46 28.56 16.77
N LYS A 200 9.95 29.16 17.86
CA LYS A 200 11.03 30.17 17.82
C LYS A 200 12.43 29.59 18.01
N SER A 201 12.51 28.28 18.23
CA SER A 201 13.74 27.56 18.54
C SER A 201 13.81 26.23 17.79
N ALA A 202 13.09 26.12 16.67
CA ALA A 202 13.13 24.93 15.85
C ALA A 202 14.52 24.73 15.24
N THR A 203 14.85 23.46 15.05
CA THR A 203 16.09 22.98 14.47
C THR A 203 15.82 22.25 13.16
N TRP A 204 16.88 21.95 12.43
CA TRP A 204 16.79 21.11 11.24
C TRP A 204 16.16 19.74 11.54
N THR A 205 16.49 19.14 12.68
CA THR A 205 15.90 17.85 13.12
C THR A 205 14.39 17.93 13.29
N ASP A 206 13.87 19.08 13.74
CA ASP A 206 12.42 19.28 13.83
C ASP A 206 11.77 19.37 12.43
N ALA A 207 12.45 20.00 11.47
CA ALA A 207 11.97 20.04 10.08
C ALA A 207 11.95 18.65 9.44
N ASP A 208 13.02 17.89 9.61
CA ASP A 208 13.14 16.50 9.14
C ASP A 208 12.09 15.57 9.77
N MET A 209 11.86 15.72 11.09
CA MET A 209 10.82 14.96 11.79
C MET A 209 9.42 15.31 11.29
N ALA A 210 9.11 16.58 11.05
CA ALA A 210 7.81 16.99 10.50
C ALA A 210 7.57 16.40 9.11
N HIS A 211 8.60 16.36 8.27
CA HIS A 211 8.54 15.71 6.95
C HIS A 211 8.34 14.20 7.08
N SER A 212 9.13 13.53 7.91
CA SER A 212 9.05 12.08 8.14
C SER A 212 7.67 11.66 8.66
N LEU A 213 7.09 12.40 9.62
CA LEU A 213 5.73 12.14 10.09
C LEU A 213 4.69 12.34 8.99
N THR A 214 4.90 13.31 8.10
CA THR A 214 4.00 13.55 6.96
C THR A 214 4.08 12.43 5.92
N GLN A 215 5.23 11.76 5.75
CA GLN A 215 5.36 10.60 4.87
C GLN A 215 4.50 9.41 5.33
N HIS A 216 4.26 9.23 6.64
CA HIS A 216 3.35 8.18 7.11
C HIS A 216 1.91 8.38 6.64
N ALA A 217 1.53 9.59 6.24
CA ALA A 217 0.22 9.87 5.68
C ALA A 217 -0.01 9.18 4.31
N ARG A 218 1.06 8.72 3.64
CA ARG A 218 0.98 7.88 2.43
C ARG A 218 0.23 6.59 2.67
N ALA A 219 0.27 6.04 3.89
CA ALA A 219 -0.46 4.82 4.23
C ALA A 219 -1.99 4.95 4.04
N LEU A 220 -2.53 6.19 4.02
CA LEU A 220 -3.93 6.46 3.70
C LEU A 220 -4.25 6.30 2.21
N ALA A 221 -3.24 6.45 1.35
CA ALA A 221 -3.36 6.24 -0.09
C ALA A 221 -3.19 4.78 -0.50
N ASP A 222 -2.64 3.95 0.39
CA ASP A 222 -2.44 2.52 0.18
C ASP A 222 -3.56 1.66 0.83
N GLN A 223 -4.69 2.27 1.25
CA GLN A 223 -5.88 1.58 1.80
C GLN A 223 -7.01 1.50 0.77
#